data_AF-A0A970XHB2-F1
#
_entry.id   AF-A0A970XHB2-F1
#
_cell.length_a   1.000
_cell.length_b   1.000
_cell.length_c   1.000
_cell.angle_alpha   90.00
_cell.angle_beta   90.00
_cell.angle_gamma   90.00
#
_symmetry.space_group_name_H-M   'P 1'
#
loop_
_entity.id
_entity.type
_entity.pdbx_description
1 polymer ?
#
loop_
_entity_poly.entity_id
_entity_poly.type
_entity_poly.pdbx_seq_one_letter_code
_entity_poly.pdbx_strand_id
1 'polypeptide(L)' 'MPKKFSGLNSLLNEDQQAREYFDSLPDYVQGTITERSGHINSLESLRDYAENLLRGDD' A
#
# COMPACT_ATOMS: atom_id res chain seq x y z
N MET A 1 16.60 -10.43 5.24
CA MET A 1 15.23 -10.82 4.85
C MET A 1 14.42 -9.55 4.70
N PRO A 2 13.62 -9.37 3.63
CA PRO A 2 12.73 -8.22 3.54
C PRO A 2 11.76 -8.23 4.73
N LYS A 3 11.55 -7.08 5.37
CA LYS A 3 10.57 -6.93 6.47
C LYS A 3 9.18 -7.16 5.87
N LYS A 4 8.55 -8.28 6.22
CA LYS A 4 7.16 -8.56 5.91
C LYS A 4 6.32 -8.30 7.14
N PHE A 5 5.31 -7.45 7.00
CA PHE A 5 4.36 -7.13 8.06
C PHE A 5 3.11 -8.02 7.95
N SER A 6 2.34 -8.18 9.04
CA SER A 6 1.12 -9.01 9.03
C SER A 6 0.00 -8.48 8.12
N GLY A 7 0.15 -7.27 7.59
CA GLY A 7 -0.76 -6.65 6.62
C GLY A 7 -0.53 -5.15 6.50
N LEU A 8 -1.36 -4.49 5.70
CA LEU A 8 -1.25 -3.05 5.44
C LEU A 8 -1.19 -2.22 6.73
N ASN A 9 -2.08 -2.50 7.70
CA ASN A 9 -2.13 -1.71 8.93
C ASN A 9 -0.82 -1.80 9.74
N SER A 10 -0.19 -2.98 9.81
CA SER A 10 1.11 -3.14 10.47
C SER A 10 2.22 -2.43 9.69
N LEU A 11 2.20 -2.50 8.36
CA LEU A 11 3.13 -1.75 7.50
C LEU A 11 3.00 -0.23 7.73
N LEU A 12 1.78 0.31 7.72
CA LEU A 12 1.53 1.74 7.93
C LEU A 12 1.85 2.21 9.37
N ASN A 13 1.88 1.30 10.35
CA ASN A 13 2.23 1.64 11.73
C ASN A 13 3.74 1.62 11.96
N GLU A 14 4.43 0.63 11.39
CA GLU A 14 5.87 0.39 11.61
C GLU A 14 6.76 1.12 10.61
N ASP A 15 6.25 1.44 9.41
CA ASP A 15 6.98 2.08 8.33
C ASP A 15 6.36 3.43 7.98
N GLN A 16 7.00 4.50 8.46
CA GLN A 16 6.57 5.87 8.21
C GLN A 16 6.57 6.20 6.71
N GLN A 17 7.52 5.69 5.93
CA GLN A 17 7.57 5.95 4.49
C GLN A 17 6.40 5.30 3.76
N ALA A 18 6.00 4.09 4.19
CA ALA A 18 4.81 3.44 3.65
C ALA A 18 3.54 4.22 3.98
N ARG A 19 3.47 4.81 5.18
CA ARG A 19 2.36 5.68 5.56
C ARG A 19 2.29 6.94 4.74
N GLU A 20 3.39 7.69 4.64
CA GLU A 20 3.46 8.91 3.85
C GLU A 20 3.13 8.65 2.37
N TYR A 21 3.60 7.52 1.83
CA TYR A 21 3.25 7.12 0.48
C TYR A 21 1.76 6.82 0.33
N PHE A 22 1.19 6.02 1.23
CA PHE A 22 -0.24 5.68 1.22
C PHE A 22 -1.14 6.91 1.34
N ASP A 23 -0.85 7.81 2.29
CA ASP A 23 -1.57 9.07 2.48
C ASP A 23 -1.46 10.01 1.27
N SER A 24 -0.40 9.90 0.45
CA SER A 24 -0.23 10.67 -0.77
C SER A 24 -1.01 10.12 -1.97
N LEU A 25 -1.60 8.92 -1.88
CA LEU A 25 -2.36 8.31 -2.99
C LEU A 25 -3.77 8.91 -3.09
N PRO A 26 -4.41 8.89 -4.27
CA PRO A 26 -5.82 9.28 -4.40
C PRO A 26 -6.76 8.43 -3.54
N ASP A 27 -7.89 8.99 -3.08
CA ASP A 27 -8.87 8.28 -2.27
C ASP A 27 -9.33 6.94 -2.86
N TYR A 28 -9.54 6.87 -4.18
CA TYR A 28 -9.97 5.63 -4.84
C TYR A 28 -8.89 4.53 -4.77
N VAL A 29 -7.62 4.91 -4.85
CA VAL A 29 -6.48 4.00 -4.74
C VAL A 29 -6.33 3.55 -3.28
N GLN A 30 -6.42 4.48 -2.33
CA GLN A 30 -6.40 4.17 -0.90
C GLN A 30 -7.53 3.20 -0.51
N GLY A 31 -8.75 3.43 -1.01
CA GLY A 31 -9.90 2.55 -0.80
C GLY A 31 -9.64 1.14 -1.32
N THR A 32 -9.20 1.02 -2.58
CA THR A 32 -8.92 -0.27 -3.21
C THR A 32 -7.78 -1.03 -2.51
N ILE A 33 -6.73 -0.33 -2.09
CA ILE A 33 -5.62 -0.88 -1.30
C ILE A 33 -6.12 -1.39 0.06
N THR A 34 -7.01 -0.64 0.70
CA THR A 34 -7.60 -1.02 2.00
C THR A 34 -8.43 -2.29 1.88
N GLU A 35 -9.24 -2.41 0.83
CA GLU A 35 -10.02 -3.61 0.53
C GLU A 35 -9.13 -4.85 0.29
N ARG A 36 -7.96 -4.68 -0.33
CA ARG A 36 -6.98 -5.77 -0.55
C ARG A 36 -5.76 -5.72 0.37
N SER A 37 -5.93 -5.18 1.57
CA SER A 37 -4.87 -5.00 2.57
C SER A 37 -4.16 -6.30 3.01
N GLY A 38 -4.78 -7.47 2.82
CA GLY A 38 -4.23 -8.76 3.23
C GLY A 38 -3.00 -9.23 2.43
N HIS A 39 -2.80 -8.72 1.22
CA HIS A 39 -1.62 -9.07 0.39
C HIS A 39 -0.50 -8.03 0.47
N ILE A 40 -0.76 -6.87 1.06
CA ILE A 40 0.17 -5.75 1.11
C ILE A 40 0.90 -5.78 2.46
N ASN A 41 2.12 -6.32 2.44
CA ASN A 41 2.92 -6.54 3.64
C ASN A 41 4.28 -5.85 3.59
N SER A 42 4.55 -5.04 2.55
CA SER A 42 5.82 -4.36 2.33
C SER A 42 5.58 -3.07 1.54
N LEU A 43 6.46 -2.07 1.68
CA LEU A 43 6.43 -0.83 0.89
C LEU A 43 6.48 -1.11 -0.63
N GLU A 44 7.27 -2.10 -1.05
CA GLU A 44 7.37 -2.50 -2.45
C GLU A 44 6.03 -3.00 -3.00
N SER A 45 5.34 -3.90 -2.27
CA SER A 45 4.02 -4.39 -2.66
C SER A 45 2.96 -3.29 -2.65
N LEU A 46 3.07 -2.33 -1.74
CA LEU A 46 2.19 -1.16 -1.71
C LEU A 46 2.38 -0.29 -2.96
N ARG A 47 3.63 0.01 -3.33
CA ARG A 47 3.96 0.80 -4.53
C ARG A 47 3.55 0.08 -5.80
N ASP A 48 3.91 -1.18 -5.96
CA ASP A 48 3.56 -1.97 -7.14
C ASP A 48 2.03 -2.04 -7.33
N TYR A 49 1.28 -2.26 -6.25
CA TYR A 49 -0.16 -2.31 -6.32
C TYR A 49 -0.77 -0.94 -6.65
N ALA A 50 -0.28 0.13 -6.00
CA ALA A 50 -0.71 1.49 -6.29
C ALA A 50 -0.39 1.90 -7.74
N GLU A 51 0.79 1.59 -8.27
CA GLU A 51 1.17 1.88 -9.65
C GLU A 51 0.30 1.12 -10.66
N ASN A 52 -0.06 -0.13 -10.38
CA ASN A 52 -1.00 -0.88 -11.21
C ASN A 52 -2.40 -0.25 -11.22
N LEU A 53 -2.89 0.22 -10.06
CA LEU A 53 -4.18 0.90 -9.96
C LEU A 53 -4.17 2.27 -10.67
N LEU A 54 -3.08 3.02 -10.55
CA LEU A 54 -2.91 4.32 -11.20
C LEU A 54 -2.75 4.20 -12.73
N ARG A 55 -2.17 3.10 -13.23
CA ARG A 55 -2.06 2.83 -14.67
C ARG A 55 -3.33 2.27 -15.30
N GLY A 56 -4.17 1.60 -14.53
CA GLY A 56 -5.38 0.93 -15.01
C GLY A 56 -6.63 1.81 -15.09
N ASP A 57 -6.52 3.09 -14.72
CA ASP A 57 -7.60 4.09 -14.80
C ASP A 57 -7.65 4.76 -16.20
N ASP A 58 -7.57 3.96 -17.27
CA ASP A 58 -7.80 4.38 -18.68
C ASP A 58 -8.88 3.50 -19.33
#